data_AF-A0A397G7E4-F1
#
_entry.id   AF-A0A397G7E4-F1
#
_cell.length_a   1.000
_cell.length_b   1.000
_cell.length_c   1.000
_cell.angle_alpha   90.00
_cell.angle_beta   90.00
_cell.angle_gamma   90.00
#
_symmetry.space_group_name_H-M   'P 1'
#
loop_
_entity.id
_entity.type
_entity.pdbx_description
1 polymer ?
#
loop_
_entity_poly.entity_id
_entity_poly.type
_entity_poly.pdbx_seq_one_letter_code
_entity_poly.pdbx_strand_id
1 'polypeptide(L)'
;MEAPIRLTVLISGNGSNLQAVIDKVSEGQLPAKIVRVISNRKDAYGLERAKRADIPTQYHNLVKYKKQHPATPEGIQAAREEYDAELARLVLADSPDLVACLGFMHVLSPKFLEPLEAKQLKIINLHPALPGAFNGA
;
A
#
# COMPACT_ATOMS: atom_id res chain seq x y z
N MET A 1 -14.66 23.31 -8.38
CA MET A 1 -13.39 22.75 -7.88
C MET A 1 -13.50 21.24 -8.02
N GLU A 2 -12.52 20.59 -8.63
CA GLU A 2 -12.52 19.13 -8.75
C GLU A 2 -12.50 18.48 -7.36
N ALA A 3 -13.15 17.32 -7.24
CA ALA A 3 -13.15 16.57 -5.98
C ALA A 3 -11.71 16.07 -5.66
N PRO A 4 -11.30 16.06 -4.38
CA PRO A 4 -9.96 15.60 -4.02
C PRO A 4 -9.77 14.12 -4.34
N ILE A 5 -8.59 13.78 -4.88
CA ILE A 5 -8.20 12.40 -5.21
C ILE A 5 -8.22 11.52 -3.96
N ARG A 6 -8.97 10.42 -3.99
CA ARG A 6 -9.02 9.44 -2.91
C ARG A 6 -7.79 8.55 -2.95
N LEU A 7 -6.88 8.75 -2.00
CA LEU A 7 -5.58 8.10 -1.96
C LEU A 7 -5.54 6.96 -0.94
N THR A 8 -5.22 5.75 -1.38
CA THR A 8 -4.80 4.67 -0.47
C THR A 8 -3.28 4.56 -0.47
N VAL A 9 -2.67 4.46 0.72
CA VAL A 9 -1.20 4.38 0.86
C VAL A 9 -0.79 3.03 1.44
N LEU A 10 0.17 2.37 0.80
CA LEU A 10 0.79 1.13 1.27
C LEU A 10 2.17 1.44 1.89
N ILE A 11 2.43 0.90 3.09
CA ILE A 11 3.68 1.14 3.84
C ILE A 11 4.21 -0.13 4.55
N SER A 12 5.50 -0.16 4.87
CA SER A 12 6.09 -1.24 5.70
C SER A 12 6.93 -0.77 6.88
N GLY A 13 7.13 0.54 7.09
CA GLY A 13 8.11 1.04 8.06
C GLY A 13 7.81 2.41 8.64
N ASN A 14 8.85 3.25 8.78
CA ASN A 14 8.80 4.55 9.48
C ASN A 14 7.74 5.51 8.91
N GLY A 15 7.50 5.46 7.59
CA GLY A 15 6.47 6.27 6.94
C GLY A 15 6.85 7.76 6.82
N SER A 16 8.12 8.09 6.59
CA SER A 16 8.55 9.48 6.34
C SER A 16 7.90 10.06 5.06
N ASN A 17 7.84 9.28 3.98
CA ASN A 17 7.13 9.68 2.76
C ASN A 17 5.62 9.84 3.00
N LEU A 18 5.02 8.95 3.81
CA LEU A 18 3.62 9.10 4.24
C LEU A 18 3.43 10.42 5.01
N GLN A 19 4.34 10.77 5.93
CA GLN A 19 4.26 12.04 6.67
C GLN A 19 4.26 13.24 5.71
N ALA A 20 5.19 13.27 4.74
CA ALA A 20 5.25 14.36 3.78
C ALA A 20 3.94 14.52 2.99
N VAL A 21 3.28 13.41 2.63
CA VAL A 21 1.97 13.45 1.95
C VAL A 21 0.87 13.94 2.90
N ILE A 22 0.84 13.47 4.15
CA ILE A 22 -0.10 13.95 5.18
C ILE A 22 0.00 15.46 5.34
N ASP A 23 1.23 15.97 5.51
CA ASP A 23 1.50 17.39 5.73
C ASP A 23 0.99 18.21 4.54
N LYS A 24 1.33 17.80 3.30
CA LYS A 24 0.90 18.52 2.09
C LYS A 24 -0.60 18.48 1.83
N VAL A 25 -1.27 17.38 2.20
CA VAL A 25 -2.75 17.31 2.17
C VAL A 25 -3.34 18.27 3.21
N SER A 26 -2.81 18.28 4.44
CA SER A 26 -3.30 19.14 5.51
C SER A 26 -3.10 20.64 5.24
N GLU A 27 -2.02 20.99 4.54
CA GLU A 27 -1.71 22.35 4.09
C GLU A 27 -2.54 22.78 2.86
N GLY A 28 -3.35 21.89 2.27
CA GLY A 28 -4.11 22.15 1.05
C GLY A 28 -3.26 22.26 -0.22
N GLN A 29 -1.98 21.85 -0.16
CA GLN A 29 -1.04 21.90 -1.27
C GLN A 29 -1.11 20.66 -2.17
N LEU A 30 -1.69 19.57 -1.67
CA LEU A 30 -1.97 18.37 -2.44
C LEU A 30 -3.49 18.14 -2.48
N PRO A 31 -4.15 18.19 -3.65
CA PRO A 31 -5.60 18.01 -3.79
C PRO A 31 -5.99 16.53 -3.68
N ALA A 32 -5.68 15.92 -2.54
CA ALA A 32 -5.94 14.51 -2.24
C ALA A 32 -6.52 14.34 -0.84
N LYS A 33 -7.23 13.24 -0.62
CA LYS A 33 -7.67 12.77 0.69
C LYS A 33 -7.16 11.37 0.89
N ILE A 34 -6.32 11.16 1.92
CA ILE A 34 -5.88 9.82 2.28
C ILE A 34 -7.05 9.08 2.91
N VAL A 35 -7.58 8.07 2.21
CA VAL A 35 -8.76 7.30 2.66
C VAL A 35 -8.37 6.10 3.50
N ARG A 36 -7.16 5.55 3.30
CA ARG A 36 -6.64 4.40 4.02
C ARG A 36 -5.12 4.37 3.99
N VAL A 37 -4.52 3.95 5.11
CA VAL A 37 -3.12 3.51 5.18
C VAL A 37 -3.09 2.03 5.55
N ILE A 38 -2.48 1.20 4.70
CA ILE A 38 -2.35 -0.24 4.92
C ILE A 38 -0.88 -0.58 5.16
N SER A 39 -0.58 -1.35 6.21
CA SER A 39 0.76 -1.89 6.43
C SER A 39 0.79 -3.40 6.54
N ASN A 40 1.86 -3.99 6.00
CA ASN A 40 2.22 -5.39 6.22
C ASN A 40 2.98 -5.65 7.52
N ARG A 41 3.36 -4.60 8.28
CA ARG A 41 4.04 -4.72 9.57
C ARG A 41 3.23 -4.04 10.67
N LYS A 42 3.05 -4.72 11.79
CA LYS A 42 2.18 -4.24 12.90
C LYS A 42 2.81 -3.05 13.63
N ASP A 43 4.14 -3.04 13.67
CA ASP A 43 5.01 -2.08 14.32
C ASP A 43 5.50 -0.96 13.37
N ALA A 44 4.95 -0.88 12.15
CA ALA A 44 5.26 0.22 11.24
C ALA A 44 4.85 1.55 11.88
N TYR A 45 5.82 2.40 12.23
CA TYR A 45 5.55 3.70 12.83
C TYR A 45 4.70 4.61 11.92
N GLY A 46 4.68 4.38 10.61
CA GLY A 46 3.76 5.06 9.70
C GLY A 46 2.28 4.84 10.03
N LEU A 47 1.90 3.73 10.68
CA LEU A 47 0.54 3.53 11.19
C LEU A 47 0.21 4.52 12.31
N GLU A 48 1.16 4.81 13.19
CA GLU A 48 0.99 5.79 14.26
C GLU A 48 0.87 7.22 13.71
N ARG A 49 1.64 7.54 12.65
CA ARG A 49 1.51 8.81 11.93
C ARG A 49 0.12 8.98 11.33
N ALA A 50 -0.39 7.94 10.67
CA ALA A 50 -1.73 7.95 10.08
C ALA A 50 -2.83 8.12 11.13
N LYS A 51 -2.75 7.38 12.25
CA LYS A 51 -3.69 7.52 13.37
C LYS A 51 -3.71 8.94 13.96
N ARG A 52 -2.54 9.56 14.13
CA ARG A 52 -2.43 10.95 14.64
C ARG A 52 -3.04 12.00 13.72
N ALA A 53 -3.18 11.68 12.43
CA ALA A 53 -3.82 12.51 11.43
C ALA A 53 -5.28 12.08 11.16
N ASP A 54 -5.87 11.25 12.03
CA ASP A 54 -7.24 10.72 11.91
C ASP A 54 -7.51 9.95 10.60
N ILE A 55 -6.47 9.31 10.05
CA ILE A 55 -6.57 8.50 8.83
C ILE A 55 -6.85 7.03 9.20
N PRO A 56 -7.85 6.38 8.59
CA PRO A 56 -8.10 4.95 8.80
C PRO A 56 -6.87 4.10 8.48
N THR A 57 -6.55 3.16 9.37
CA THR A 57 -5.41 2.24 9.21
C THR A 57 -5.85 0.78 9.14
N GLN A 58 -5.04 -0.05 8.47
CA GLN A 58 -5.24 -1.50 8.38
C GLN A 58 -3.89 -2.21 8.49
N TYR A 59 -3.80 -3.20 9.38
CA TYR A 59 -2.67 -4.13 9.42
C TYR A 59 -3.03 -5.43 8.67
N HIS A 60 -2.25 -5.78 7.66
CA HIS A 60 -2.46 -6.96 6.82
C HIS A 60 -1.14 -7.68 6.57
N ASN A 61 -0.85 -8.75 7.32
CA ASN A 61 0.43 -9.46 7.22
C ASN A 61 0.36 -10.72 6.37
N LEU A 62 1.53 -11.08 5.85
CA LEU A 62 1.75 -12.31 5.10
C LEU A 62 1.83 -13.57 5.99
N VAL A 63 2.26 -13.43 7.25
CA VAL A 63 2.57 -14.56 8.12
C VAL A 63 1.37 -15.50 8.27
N LYS A 64 0.15 -14.97 8.34
CA LYS A 64 -1.07 -15.79 8.42
C LYS A 64 -1.23 -16.74 7.22
N TYR A 65 -0.96 -16.26 6.01
CA TYR A 65 -1.05 -17.04 4.78
C TYR A 65 0.06 -18.08 4.71
N LYS A 66 1.31 -17.70 5.00
CA LYS A 66 2.43 -18.65 5.02
C LYS A 66 2.23 -19.85 5.95
N LYS A 67 1.46 -19.68 7.04
CA LYS A 67 1.14 -20.78 7.97
C LYS A 67 0.05 -21.71 7.45
N GLN A 68 -0.75 -21.29 6.47
CA GLN A 68 -1.85 -22.06 5.89
C GLN A 68 -1.40 -22.89 4.69
N HIS A 69 -0.19 -22.64 4.18
CA HIS A 69 0.37 -23.31 3.01
C HIS A 69 1.63 -24.12 3.38
N PRO A 70 1.93 -25.21 2.66
CA PRO A 70 3.14 -25.99 2.92
C PRO A 70 4.40 -25.16 2.62
N ALA A 71 5.50 -25.44 3.31
CA ALA A 71 6.79 -24.78 3.13
C ALA A 71 7.55 -25.27 1.88
N THR A 72 6.84 -25.45 0.76
CA THR A 72 7.40 -25.72 -0.56
C THR A 72 7.40 -24.44 -1.41
N PRO A 73 8.18 -24.37 -2.51
CA PRO A 73 8.13 -23.24 -3.42
C PRO A 73 6.71 -22.89 -3.89
N GLU A 74 5.90 -23.89 -4.23
CA GLU A 74 4.52 -23.74 -4.68
C GLU A 74 3.62 -23.20 -3.56
N GLY A 75 3.77 -23.72 -2.34
CA GLY A 75 3.00 -23.24 -1.18
C GLY A 75 3.38 -21.81 -0.77
N ILE A 76 4.66 -21.44 -0.87
CA ILE A 76 5.11 -20.06 -0.63
C ILE A 76 4.51 -19.12 -1.67
N GLN A 77 4.49 -19.53 -2.94
CA GLN A 77 3.89 -18.76 -4.03
C GLN A 77 2.38 -18.61 -3.83
N ALA A 78 1.67 -19.70 -3.54
CA ALA A 78 0.22 -19.67 -3.25
C ALA A 78 -0.10 -18.73 -2.07
N ALA A 79 0.69 -18.77 -0.99
CA ALA A 79 0.53 -17.85 0.13
C ALA A 79 0.76 -16.38 -0.26
N ARG A 80 1.59 -16.10 -1.27
CA ARG A 80 1.78 -14.72 -1.78
C ARG A 80 0.61 -14.26 -2.60
N GLU A 81 0.14 -15.09 -3.50
CA GLU A 81 -1.00 -14.81 -4.35
C GLU A 81 -2.28 -14.58 -3.53
N GLU A 82 -2.52 -15.40 -2.52
CA GLU A 82 -3.68 -15.23 -1.62
C GLU A 82 -3.58 -13.95 -0.78
N TYR A 83 -2.38 -13.65 -0.26
CA TYR A 83 -2.12 -12.41 0.47
C TYR A 83 -2.40 -11.17 -0.40
N ASP A 84 -1.94 -11.18 -1.65
CA ASP A 84 -2.06 -10.08 -2.60
C ASP A 84 -3.49 -9.92 -3.13
N ALA A 85 -4.20 -11.02 -3.36
CA ALA A 85 -5.63 -11.01 -3.71
C ALA A 85 -6.46 -10.33 -2.59
N GLU A 86 -6.20 -10.68 -1.32
CA GLU A 86 -6.88 -10.04 -0.20
C GLU A 86 -6.45 -8.57 -0.04
N LEU A 87 -5.17 -8.25 -0.28
CA LEU A 87 -4.72 -6.86 -0.25
C LEU A 87 -5.46 -6.02 -1.31
N ALA A 88 -5.66 -6.54 -2.52
CA ALA A 88 -6.45 -5.86 -3.54
C ALA A 88 -7.90 -5.68 -3.10
N ARG A 89 -8.52 -6.71 -2.50
CA ARG A 89 -9.89 -6.60 -1.97
C ARG A 89 -9.99 -5.49 -0.90
N LEU A 90 -9.03 -5.41 0.00
CA LEU A 90 -8.97 -4.38 1.04
C LEU A 90 -8.82 -2.97 0.45
N VAL A 91 -7.95 -2.80 -0.55
CA VAL A 91 -7.77 -1.53 -1.25
C VAL A 91 -9.05 -1.11 -1.98
N LEU A 92 -9.65 -2.03 -2.74
CA LEU A 92 -10.84 -1.75 -3.55
C LEU A 92 -12.09 -1.47 -2.70
N ALA A 93 -12.15 -1.98 -1.46
CA ALA A 93 -13.28 -1.74 -0.55
C ALA A 93 -13.48 -0.26 -0.22
N ASP A 94 -12.41 0.55 -0.27
CA ASP A 94 -12.48 1.98 -0.01
C ASP A 94 -12.64 2.81 -1.31
N SER A 95 -12.84 2.19 -2.48
CA SER A 95 -12.97 2.86 -3.79
C SER A 95 -11.99 4.04 -4.00
N PRO A 96 -10.66 3.81 -3.95
CA PRO A 96 -9.70 4.87 -4.17
C PRO A 96 -9.59 5.25 -5.65
N ASP A 97 -9.07 6.44 -5.92
CA ASP A 97 -8.71 6.89 -7.27
C ASP A 97 -7.23 6.59 -7.58
N LEU A 98 -6.41 6.47 -6.53
CA LEU A 98 -4.97 6.26 -6.62
C LEU A 98 -4.46 5.39 -5.45
N VAL A 99 -3.53 4.48 -5.75
CA VAL A 99 -2.73 3.77 -4.75
C VAL A 99 -1.29 4.27 -4.80
N ALA A 100 -0.71 4.62 -3.65
CA ALA A 100 0.70 4.98 -3.53
C ALA A 100 1.47 4.00 -2.64
N CYS A 101 2.51 3.40 -3.18
CA CYS A 101 3.50 2.61 -2.46
C CYS A 101 4.57 3.55 -1.89
N LEU A 102 4.49 3.87 -0.60
CA LEU A 102 5.38 4.83 0.06
C LEU A 102 6.28 4.09 1.07
N GLY A 103 7.21 3.29 0.54
CA GLY A 103 8.04 2.39 1.33
C GLY A 103 7.35 1.07 1.67
N PHE A 104 6.57 0.55 0.72
CA PHE A 104 6.01 -0.80 0.79
C PHE A 104 7.04 -1.82 0.29
N MET A 105 7.33 -2.84 1.09
CA MET A 105 8.48 -3.74 0.89
C MET A 105 8.10 -5.10 0.31
N HIS A 106 6.91 -5.25 -0.25
CA HIS A 106 6.53 -6.45 -1.01
C HIS A 106 6.35 -6.09 -2.48
N VAL A 107 6.91 -6.92 -3.36
CA VAL A 107 6.53 -6.94 -4.78
C VAL A 107 5.09 -7.39 -4.89
N LEU A 108 4.30 -6.67 -5.69
CA LEU A 108 2.89 -6.93 -5.91
C LEU A 108 2.74 -7.95 -7.06
N SER A 109 2.10 -9.07 -6.80
CA SER A 109 1.79 -10.08 -7.82
C SER A 109 0.63 -9.67 -8.73
N PRO A 110 0.41 -10.39 -9.85
CA PRO A 110 -0.76 -10.17 -10.71
C PRO A 110 -2.10 -10.25 -9.97
N LYS A 111 -2.20 -11.08 -8.91
CA LYS A 111 -3.41 -11.17 -8.08
C LYS A 111 -3.78 -9.87 -7.37
N PHE A 112 -2.80 -8.98 -7.16
CA PHE A 112 -3.07 -7.61 -6.72
C PHE A 112 -3.34 -6.67 -7.90
N LEU A 113 -2.56 -6.76 -8.97
CA LEU A 113 -2.56 -5.78 -10.06
C LEU A 113 -3.79 -5.89 -10.98
N GLU A 114 -4.17 -7.09 -11.39
CA GLU A 114 -5.25 -7.32 -12.37
C GLU A 114 -6.61 -6.76 -11.92
N PRO A 115 -7.07 -6.93 -10.64
CA PRO A 115 -8.32 -6.34 -10.19
C PRO A 115 -8.31 -4.81 -10.17
N LEU A 116 -7.15 -4.20 -9.90
CA LEU A 116 -6.98 -2.75 -9.90
C LEU A 116 -6.97 -2.20 -11.34
N GLU A 117 -6.29 -2.90 -12.25
CA GLU A 117 -6.27 -2.57 -13.68
C GLU A 117 -7.67 -2.65 -14.31
N ALA A 118 -8.46 -3.69 -13.97
CA ALA A 118 -9.85 -3.81 -14.42
C ALA A 118 -10.74 -2.64 -13.95
N LYS A 119 -10.34 -1.95 -12.87
CA LYS A 119 -10.97 -0.73 -12.35
C LYS A 119 -10.31 0.56 -12.86
N GLN A 120 -9.34 0.45 -13.76
CA GLN A 120 -8.55 1.56 -14.31
C GLN A 120 -7.85 2.39 -13.22
N LEU A 121 -7.50 1.71 -12.12
CA LEU A 121 -6.96 2.33 -10.92
C LEU A 121 -5.46 2.51 -11.06
N LYS A 122 -4.97 3.74 -10.84
CA LYS A 122 -3.55 4.06 -10.98
C LYS A 122 -2.78 3.64 -9.73
N ILE A 123 -1.56 3.15 -9.93
CA ILE A 123 -0.63 2.79 -8.87
C ILE A 123 0.68 3.54 -9.11
N ILE A 124 1.18 4.20 -8.08
CA ILE A 124 2.49 4.87 -8.10
C ILE A 124 3.38 4.30 -7.00
N ASN A 125 4.68 4.22 -7.28
CA ASN A 125 5.69 3.82 -6.31
C ASN A 125 6.81 4.85 -6.29
N LEU A 126 7.33 5.13 -5.09
CA LEU A 126 8.54 5.93 -4.92
C LEU A 126 9.72 5.01 -4.60
N HIS A 127 10.72 4.98 -5.47
CA HIS A 127 11.95 4.23 -5.29
C HIS A 127 13.13 5.19 -5.03
N PRO A 128 13.99 4.95 -4.01
CA PRO A 128 15.08 5.85 -3.64
C PRO A 128 16.32 5.66 -4.54
N ALA A 129 16.12 5.54 -5.85
CA ALA A 129 17.20 5.50 -6.83
C ALA A 129 16.71 6.05 -8.17
N LEU A 130 17.66 6.49 -8.99
CA LEU A 130 17.37 6.88 -10.36
C LEU A 130 16.92 5.66 -11.17
N PRO A 131 15.82 5.76 -11.94
CA PRO A 131 15.37 4.68 -12.81
C PRO A 131 16.51 4.18 -13.72
N GLY A 132 16.73 2.87 -13.73
CA GLY A 132 17.76 2.22 -14.56
C GLY A 132 19.18 2.25 -14.00
N ALA A 133 19.44 2.95 -12.88
CA ALA A 133 20.76 3.00 -12.27
C ALA A 133 20.99 1.89 -11.24
N PHE A 134 19.99 1.62 -10.40
CA PHE A 134 20.08 0.64 -9.33
C PHE A 134 18.75 -0.11 -9.19
N ASN A 135 18.80 -1.44 -9.16
CA ASN A 135 17.64 -2.26 -8.84
C ASN A 135 17.31 -2.15 -7.35
N GLY A 136 16.05 -2.35 -7.01
CA GLY A 136 15.61 -2.43 -5.63
C GLY A 136 16.16 -3.64 -4.89
N ALA A 137 16.13 -3.56 -3.56
CA ALA A 137 16.48 -4.64 -2.64
C ALA A 137 15.39 -5.71 -2.54
#